data_AF-A0A150UTZ5-F1
#
_entry.id   AF-A0A150UTZ5-F1
#
_cell.length_a   1.000
_cell.length_b   1.000
_cell.length_c   1.000
_cell.angle_alpha   90.00
_cell.angle_beta   90.00
_cell.angle_gamma   90.00
#
_symmetry.space_group_name_H-M   'P 1'
#
loop_
_entity.id
_entity.type
_entity.pdbx_description
1 polymer ?
#
loop_
_entity_poly.entity_id
_entity_poly.type
_entity_poly.pdbx_seq_one_letter_code
_entity_poly.pdbx_strand_id
1 'polypeptide(L)'
;MASIPPDFQQSNYLPPPIAGFSERQPQTIRLYPLSNYTFGTKETQPEEDPSVKDRLKRLEEHYEQHGMRRTCEGVLVCHEHNHPHVLMLQIANAFFKLPGDYIHHDQPEIEGFKLRLNERLAPTAGSSLSATHPDDGDWNVFDTLAQWWRPNFETFMYPYLPPHVTRPKECKKLYFIQLPKTKVLSVPKNMKLLAVPLFELYDNTGRYGPQLSAIPHYLSRYKWEFVDEEGNVVSWTPGAEVDAKVQTKILAGGDEEMQQEDTNGVKKDTAANIDGQ
;
A
#
# COMPACT_ATOMS: atom_id res chain seq x y z
N MET A 1 20.85 3.45 -18.39
CA MET A 1 21.07 3.44 -19.85
C MET A 1 21.49 2.03 -20.26
N ALA A 2 20.73 1.39 -21.14
CA ALA A 2 21.01 0.01 -21.55
C ALA A 2 22.26 -0.04 -22.45
N SER A 3 23.19 -0.92 -22.14
CA SER A 3 24.45 -1.14 -22.88
C SER A 3 24.28 -1.98 -24.16
N ILE A 4 23.04 -2.24 -24.57
CA ILE A 4 22.72 -3.14 -25.67
C ILE A 4 22.58 -2.32 -26.95
N PRO A 5 23.34 -2.64 -28.03
CA PRO A 5 23.21 -1.96 -29.32
C PRO A 5 21.77 -2.05 -29.86
N PRO A 6 21.27 -1.03 -30.59
CA PRO A 6 19.88 -0.97 -31.07
C PRO A 6 19.42 -2.22 -31.83
N ASP A 7 20.32 -2.83 -32.60
CA ASP A 7 20.06 -4.03 -33.41
C ASP A 7 19.73 -5.27 -32.58
N PHE A 8 20.15 -5.31 -31.31
CA PHE A 8 19.84 -6.38 -30.36
C PHE A 8 18.68 -6.04 -29.43
N GLN A 9 18.08 -4.85 -29.58
CA GLN A 9 16.88 -4.45 -28.81
C GLN A 9 15.59 -4.96 -29.45
N GLN A 10 15.64 -5.47 -30.69
CA GLN A 10 14.49 -6.00 -31.42
C GLN A 10 14.70 -7.48 -31.75
N SER A 11 13.89 -8.36 -31.15
CA SER A 11 13.86 -9.78 -31.53
C SER A 11 12.94 -9.98 -32.73
N ASN A 12 13.49 -10.43 -33.85
CA ASN A 12 12.70 -10.87 -35.03
C ASN A 12 12.12 -12.28 -34.86
N TYR A 13 12.50 -13.01 -33.81
CA TYR A 13 11.97 -14.33 -33.51
C TYR A 13 10.83 -14.22 -32.51
N LEU A 14 9.62 -14.55 -32.96
CA LEU A 14 8.49 -14.73 -32.06
C LEU A 14 8.79 -15.93 -31.15
N PRO A 15 8.60 -15.80 -29.82
CA PRO A 15 8.72 -16.94 -28.92
C PRO A 15 7.69 -18.01 -29.31
N PRO A 16 8.01 -19.31 -29.18
CA PRO A 16 7.04 -20.36 -29.44
C PRO A 16 5.84 -20.22 -28.49
N PRO A 17 4.61 -20.56 -28.94
CA PRO A 17 3.46 -20.55 -28.07
C PRO A 17 3.66 -21.55 -26.93
N ILE A 18 3.53 -21.09 -25.70
CA ILE A 18 3.62 -21.92 -24.49
C ILE A 18 2.22 -22.28 -24.00
N ALA A 19 2.11 -23.41 -23.28
CA ALA A 19 0.88 -23.76 -22.58
C ALA A 19 0.55 -22.74 -21.50
N GLY A 20 -0.74 -22.61 -21.15
CA GLY A 20 -1.17 -21.72 -20.08
C GLY A 20 -0.55 -22.10 -18.73
N PHE A 21 -0.21 -21.08 -17.92
CA PHE A 21 0.43 -21.25 -16.60
C PHE A 21 -0.40 -20.61 -15.47
N SER A 22 -1.73 -20.79 -15.55
CA SER A 22 -2.68 -20.09 -14.67
C SER A 22 -3.74 -21.00 -14.03
N GLU A 23 -3.46 -22.30 -13.90
CA GLU A 23 -4.43 -23.29 -13.41
C GLU A 23 -4.84 -23.08 -11.94
N ARG A 24 -3.93 -22.58 -11.09
CA ARG A 24 -4.16 -22.37 -9.64
C ARG A 24 -3.88 -20.93 -9.23
N GLN A 25 -4.48 -19.98 -9.94
CA GLN A 25 -4.35 -18.58 -9.59
C GLN A 25 -5.22 -18.24 -8.38
N PRO A 26 -4.76 -17.32 -7.52
CA PRO A 26 -5.51 -16.88 -6.35
C PRO A 26 -6.70 -16.02 -6.78
N GLN A 27 -7.63 -15.80 -5.85
CA GLN A 27 -8.72 -14.85 -6.06
C GLN A 27 -8.14 -13.46 -6.36
N THR A 28 -8.72 -12.80 -7.37
CA THR A 28 -8.34 -11.42 -7.68
C THR A 28 -8.83 -10.46 -6.62
N ILE A 29 -7.98 -9.50 -6.27
CA ILE A 29 -8.24 -8.43 -5.33
C ILE A 29 -8.20 -7.10 -6.07
N ARG A 30 -9.30 -6.35 -5.95
CA ARG A 30 -9.43 -5.00 -6.50
C ARG A 30 -8.67 -3.99 -5.64
N LEU A 31 -7.87 -3.15 -6.28
CA LEU A 31 -7.20 -2.00 -5.67
C LEU A 31 -7.72 -0.70 -6.28
N TYR A 32 -8.01 0.27 -5.42
CA TYR A 32 -8.41 1.62 -5.82
C TYR A 32 -7.23 2.60 -5.79
N PRO A 33 -7.27 3.68 -6.59
CA PRO A 33 -6.17 4.61 -6.68
C PRO A 33 -6.01 5.40 -5.38
N LEU A 34 -4.79 5.86 -5.11
CA LEU A 34 -4.48 6.65 -3.91
C LEU A 34 -5.37 7.90 -3.79
N SER A 35 -5.74 8.51 -4.92
CA SER A 35 -6.62 9.69 -5.02
C SER A 35 -8.01 9.50 -4.40
N ASN A 36 -8.49 8.24 -4.28
CA ASN A 36 -9.80 7.95 -3.70
C ASN A 36 -9.83 8.04 -2.16
N TYR A 37 -8.67 8.08 -1.51
CA TYR A 37 -8.58 8.11 -0.05
C TYR A 37 -8.31 9.53 0.44
N THR A 38 -9.09 9.96 1.44
CA THR A 38 -8.93 11.29 2.03
C THR A 38 -8.13 11.17 3.31
N PHE A 39 -7.09 11.98 3.43
CA PHE A 39 -6.22 11.99 4.61
C PHE A 39 -6.54 13.16 5.53
N GLY A 40 -7.09 12.85 6.70
CA GLY A 40 -7.35 13.79 7.78
C GLY A 40 -6.18 13.87 8.76
N THR A 41 -6.16 14.92 9.58
CA THR A 41 -5.24 15.02 10.71
C THR A 41 -6.02 14.99 12.03
N LYS A 42 -5.47 14.33 13.04
CA LYS A 42 -5.99 14.31 14.41
C LYS A 42 -4.92 14.71 15.42
N GLU A 43 -5.28 14.72 16.69
CA GLU A 43 -4.38 15.08 17.77
C GLU A 43 -3.11 14.21 17.80
N THR A 44 -2.03 14.81 18.29
CA THR A 44 -0.74 14.16 18.42
C THR A 44 -0.85 12.92 19.30
N GLN A 45 -0.34 11.80 18.80
CA GLN A 45 -0.26 10.57 19.59
C GLN A 45 1.05 10.60 20.40
N PRO A 46 1.00 10.55 21.74
CA PRO A 46 2.21 10.49 22.55
C PRO A 46 2.97 9.19 22.30
N GLU A 47 4.28 9.23 22.49
CA GLU A 47 5.11 8.03 22.53
C GLU A 47 4.80 7.24 23.81
N GLU A 48 4.55 5.94 23.66
CA GLU A 48 4.16 5.10 24.81
C GLU A 48 5.34 4.80 25.74
N ASP A 49 6.53 4.62 25.18
CA ASP A 49 7.73 4.25 25.93
C ASP A 49 8.88 5.20 25.60
N PRO A 50 9.53 5.83 26.58
CA PRO A 50 10.64 6.76 26.34
C PRO A 50 11.94 6.06 25.94
N SER A 51 12.03 4.73 26.13
CA SER A 51 13.19 3.95 25.76
C SER A 51 12.84 2.50 25.38
N VAL A 52 13.75 1.84 24.66
CA VAL A 52 13.65 0.41 24.34
C VAL A 52 13.59 -0.44 25.62
N LYS A 53 14.29 -0.03 26.68
CA LYS A 53 14.28 -0.75 27.96
C LYS A 53 12.90 -0.71 28.62
N ASP A 54 12.24 0.45 28.59
CA ASP A 54 10.90 0.60 29.17
C ASP A 54 9.86 -0.19 28.37
N ARG A 55 10.00 -0.21 27.03
CA ARG A 55 9.16 -1.05 26.17
C ARG A 55 9.28 -2.54 26.50
N LEU A 56 10.50 -3.03 26.73
CA LEU A 56 10.73 -4.44 27.11
C LEU A 56 10.19 -4.74 28.51
N LYS A 57 10.38 -3.81 29.46
CA LYS A 57 9.81 -3.94 30.81
C LYS A 57 8.29 -4.01 30.80
N ARG A 58 7.61 -3.15 30.01
CA ARG A 58 6.17 -3.20 29.82
C ARG A 58 5.69 -4.50 29.18
N LEU A 59 6.50 -5.11 28.31
CA LEU A 59 6.21 -6.43 27.75
C LEU A 59 6.33 -7.53 28.81
N GLU A 60 7.33 -7.45 29.67
CA GLU A 60 7.52 -8.37 30.80
C GLU A 60 6.36 -8.29 31.80
N GLU A 61 6.01 -7.08 32.25
CA GLU A 61 4.87 -6.84 33.16
C GLU A 61 3.53 -7.34 32.57
N HIS A 62 3.28 -7.07 31.28
CA HIS A 62 2.10 -7.61 30.59
C HIS A 62 2.12 -9.14 30.55
N TYR A 63 3.28 -9.74 30.31
CA TYR A 63 3.43 -11.19 30.22
C TYR A 63 3.17 -11.88 31.56
N GLU A 64 3.63 -11.29 32.66
CA GLU A 64 3.37 -11.80 34.01
C GLU A 64 1.87 -11.78 34.35
N GLN A 65 1.14 -10.75 33.92
CA GLN A 65 -0.27 -10.57 34.25
C GLN A 65 -1.21 -11.33 33.31
N HIS A 66 -0.92 -11.36 32.01
CA HIS A 66 -1.86 -11.80 30.97
C HIS A 66 -1.28 -12.85 30.02
N GLY A 67 0.00 -13.21 30.16
CA GLY A 67 0.69 -14.12 29.25
C GLY A 67 1.09 -13.47 27.92
N MET A 68 1.18 -14.29 26.87
CA MET A 68 1.70 -13.87 25.57
C MET A 68 0.94 -12.66 25.01
N ARG A 69 1.67 -11.60 24.66
CA ARG A 69 1.11 -10.43 23.98
C ARG A 69 0.64 -10.80 22.56
N ARG A 70 -0.55 -10.34 22.19
CA ARG A 70 -1.15 -10.54 20.87
C ARG A 70 -1.16 -9.21 20.11
N THR A 71 -0.40 -9.11 19.03
CA THR A 71 -0.24 -7.88 18.24
C THR A 71 -0.80 -8.06 16.85
N CYS A 72 -1.60 -7.10 16.37
CA CYS A 72 -2.17 -7.13 15.03
C CYS A 72 -1.78 -5.85 14.29
N GLU A 73 -1.23 -6.00 13.08
CA GLU A 73 -0.84 -4.92 12.19
C GLU A 73 -1.56 -5.05 10.84
N GLY A 74 -2.05 -3.94 10.31
CA GLY A 74 -2.81 -3.86 9.07
C GLY A 74 -1.92 -3.45 7.90
N VAL A 75 -1.94 -4.27 6.85
CA VAL A 75 -1.38 -3.96 5.54
C VAL A 75 -2.54 -3.47 4.67
N LEU A 76 -2.66 -2.15 4.54
CA LEU A 76 -3.64 -1.49 3.67
C LEU A 76 -2.95 -1.23 2.33
N VAL A 77 -3.55 -1.72 1.25
CA VAL A 77 -2.97 -1.59 -0.10
C VAL A 77 -3.89 -0.74 -0.98
N CYS A 78 -3.31 0.25 -1.62
CA CYS A 78 -3.90 1.01 -2.72
C CYS A 78 -3.02 0.85 -3.95
N HIS A 79 -3.32 1.57 -5.03
CA HIS A 79 -2.38 1.69 -6.13
C HIS A 79 -2.14 3.14 -6.55
N GLU A 80 -1.00 3.34 -7.17
CA GLU A 80 -0.68 4.56 -7.89
C GLU A 80 0.01 4.11 -9.18
N HIS A 81 -0.43 4.64 -10.32
CA HIS A 81 0.09 4.24 -11.64
C HIS A 81 0.05 2.73 -11.90
N ASN A 82 -1.04 2.05 -11.50
CA ASN A 82 -1.20 0.60 -11.65
C ASN A 82 -0.12 -0.23 -10.94
N HIS A 83 0.47 0.32 -9.87
CA HIS A 83 1.43 -0.36 -9.02
C HIS A 83 0.92 -0.40 -7.56
N PRO A 84 0.96 -1.55 -6.87
CA PRO A 84 0.52 -1.62 -5.49
C PRO A 84 1.42 -0.79 -4.56
N HIS A 85 0.79 -0.02 -3.68
CA HIS A 85 1.45 0.75 -2.63
C HIS A 85 0.86 0.38 -1.27
N VAL A 86 1.72 0.26 -0.27
CA VAL A 86 1.33 -0.04 1.12
C VAL A 86 1.24 1.27 1.89
N LEU A 87 0.11 1.50 2.56
CA LEU A 87 -0.06 2.68 3.42
C LEU A 87 0.67 2.46 4.75
N MET A 88 1.61 3.34 5.08
CA MET A 88 2.48 3.23 6.26
C MET A 88 2.60 4.55 7.00
N LEU A 89 2.71 4.47 8.32
CA LEU A 89 2.92 5.63 9.18
C LEU A 89 4.42 5.89 9.33
N GLN A 90 4.85 7.10 9.00
CA GLN A 90 6.20 7.60 9.20
C GLN A 90 6.27 8.47 10.46
N ILE A 91 7.23 8.18 11.34
CA ILE A 91 7.55 8.90 12.56
C ILE A 91 8.96 9.47 12.44
N ALA A 92 9.13 10.76 12.78
CA ALA A 92 10.42 11.46 12.80
C ALA A 92 11.27 11.27 11.53
N ASN A 93 10.62 11.16 10.37
CA ASN A 93 11.19 10.93 9.02
C ASN A 93 12.02 9.65 8.81
N ALA A 94 12.37 8.89 9.86
CA ALA A 94 13.25 7.73 9.77
C ALA A 94 12.58 6.41 10.18
N PHE A 95 11.48 6.46 10.92
CA PHE A 95 10.83 5.27 11.45
C PHE A 95 9.51 5.01 10.75
N PHE A 96 9.30 3.77 10.30
CA PHE A 96 8.08 3.37 9.60
C PHE A 96 7.36 2.29 10.39
N LYS A 97 6.03 2.38 10.47
CA LYS A 97 5.18 1.37 11.10
C LYS A 97 3.90 1.15 10.32
N LEU A 98 3.34 -0.04 10.46
CA LEU A 98 1.97 -0.32 10.02
C LEU A 98 0.96 0.18 11.07
N PRO A 99 -0.25 0.55 10.66
CA PRO A 99 -1.34 0.81 11.59
C PRO A 99 -1.73 -0.48 12.31
N GLY A 100 -1.86 -0.41 13.63
CA GLY A 100 -2.13 -1.56 14.47
C GLY A 100 -1.55 -1.39 15.86
N ASP A 101 -1.81 -2.39 16.71
CA ASP A 101 -1.21 -2.49 18.04
C ASP A 101 -1.48 -3.85 18.69
N TYR A 102 -1.02 -4.04 19.93
CA TYR A 102 -1.46 -5.14 20.77
C TYR A 102 -2.93 -4.99 21.17
N ILE A 103 -3.68 -6.07 21.00
CA ILE A 103 -5.09 -6.15 21.39
C ILE A 103 -5.20 -6.48 22.88
N HIS A 104 -6.31 -6.09 23.51
CA HIS A 104 -6.52 -6.41 24.92
C HIS A 104 -6.60 -7.94 25.11
N HIS A 105 -6.17 -8.45 26.26
CA HIS A 105 -5.99 -9.88 26.50
C HIS A 105 -7.29 -10.70 26.47
N ASP A 106 -8.43 -10.09 26.79
CA ASP A 106 -9.76 -10.71 26.79
C ASP A 106 -10.52 -10.56 25.46
N GLN A 107 -10.04 -9.72 24.54
CA GLN A 107 -10.76 -9.39 23.31
C GLN A 107 -10.62 -10.51 22.26
N PRO A 108 -11.67 -10.76 21.46
CA PRO A 108 -11.55 -11.55 20.24
C PRO A 108 -10.58 -10.89 19.25
N GLU A 109 -9.84 -11.72 18.51
CA GLU A 109 -8.72 -11.26 17.69
C GLU A 109 -9.12 -10.22 16.64
N ILE A 110 -10.11 -10.53 15.80
CA ILE A 110 -10.53 -9.66 14.70
C ILE A 110 -11.22 -8.40 15.24
N GLU A 111 -12.11 -8.54 16.23
CA GLU A 111 -12.84 -7.41 16.81
C GLU A 111 -11.91 -6.43 17.53
N GLY A 112 -11.00 -6.95 18.37
CA GLY A 112 -9.98 -6.15 19.03
C GLY A 112 -9.07 -5.44 18.03
N PHE A 113 -8.72 -6.11 16.92
CA PHE A 113 -7.93 -5.48 15.88
C PHE A 113 -8.67 -4.37 15.13
N LYS A 114 -9.95 -4.56 14.78
CA LYS A 114 -10.79 -3.50 14.20
C LYS A 114 -10.87 -2.28 15.11
N LEU A 115 -11.03 -2.49 16.42
CA LEU A 115 -11.01 -1.41 17.41
C LEU A 115 -9.67 -0.66 17.41
N ARG A 116 -8.53 -1.38 17.40
CA ARG A 116 -7.21 -0.76 17.28
C ARG A 116 -7.03 0.03 15.99
N LEU A 117 -7.51 -0.47 14.86
CA LEU A 117 -7.46 0.27 13.59
C LEU A 117 -8.29 1.56 13.66
N ASN A 118 -9.46 1.53 14.30
CA ASN A 118 -10.26 2.73 14.54
C ASN A 118 -9.54 3.74 15.43
N GLU A 119 -8.96 3.30 16.56
CA GLU A 119 -8.16 4.18 17.42
C GLU A 119 -6.98 4.83 16.67
N ARG A 120 -6.36 4.10 15.73
CA ARG A 120 -5.19 4.56 14.98
C ARG A 120 -5.54 5.40 13.75
N LEU A 121 -6.62 5.11 13.02
CA LEU A 121 -6.91 5.72 11.71
C LEU A 121 -8.30 6.34 11.56
N ALA A 122 -9.26 6.12 12.48
CA ALA A 122 -10.58 6.73 12.33
C ALA A 122 -10.53 8.25 12.56
N PRO A 123 -11.40 9.02 11.87
CA PRO A 123 -11.63 10.44 12.17
C PRO A 123 -12.05 10.67 13.62
N THR A 124 -11.68 11.82 14.18
CA THR A 124 -12.18 12.23 15.49
C THR A 124 -13.69 12.43 15.44
N ALA A 125 -14.41 11.94 16.44
CA ALA A 125 -15.85 12.14 16.58
C ALA A 125 -16.19 13.64 16.54
N GLY A 126 -17.09 14.04 15.65
CA GLY A 126 -17.49 15.44 15.46
C GLY A 126 -16.59 16.25 14.52
N SER A 127 -15.56 15.65 13.92
CA SER A 127 -14.88 16.25 12.77
C SER A 127 -15.83 16.30 11.57
N SER A 128 -15.71 17.34 10.73
CA SER A 128 -16.51 17.48 9.50
C SER A 128 -16.38 16.27 8.58
N LEU A 129 -15.26 15.55 8.65
CA LEU A 129 -14.99 14.35 7.87
C LEU A 129 -15.69 13.08 8.40
N SER A 130 -16.09 13.05 9.69
CA SER A 130 -16.78 11.90 10.30
C SER A 130 -18.25 11.76 9.88
N ALA A 131 -18.86 12.83 9.36
CA ALA A 131 -20.28 12.84 8.99
C ALA A 131 -20.56 12.29 7.58
N THR A 132 -19.51 12.01 6.79
CA THR A 132 -19.62 11.72 5.36
C THR A 132 -19.80 10.24 5.02
N HIS A 133 -19.41 9.31 5.91
CA HIS A 133 -19.51 7.87 5.65
C HIS A 133 -19.97 7.09 6.89
N PRO A 134 -21.22 6.54 6.90
CA PRO A 134 -21.76 5.81 8.04
C PRO A 134 -21.01 4.50 8.39
N ASP A 135 -20.21 3.96 7.47
CA ASP A 135 -19.40 2.73 7.64
C ASP A 135 -17.90 3.00 7.92
N ASP A 136 -17.52 4.23 8.31
CA ASP A 136 -16.10 4.58 8.54
C ASP A 136 -15.41 3.69 9.60
N GLY A 137 -16.18 3.11 10.52
CA GLY A 137 -15.67 2.25 11.59
C GLY A 137 -15.50 0.77 11.24
N ASP A 138 -16.04 0.28 10.12
CA ASP A 138 -15.87 -1.12 9.74
C ASP A 138 -14.64 -1.33 8.84
N TRP A 139 -13.93 -2.42 9.10
CA TRP A 139 -12.72 -2.82 8.40
C TRP A 139 -12.88 -4.23 7.86
N ASN A 140 -12.62 -4.42 6.57
CA ASN A 140 -12.58 -5.75 5.98
C ASN A 140 -11.20 -6.38 6.18
N VAL A 141 -11.08 -7.20 7.23
CA VAL A 141 -9.88 -8.01 7.50
C VAL A 141 -9.94 -9.26 6.62
N PHE A 142 -9.25 -9.23 5.48
CA PHE A 142 -9.42 -10.24 4.42
C PHE A 142 -8.63 -11.52 4.70
N ASP A 143 -7.33 -11.40 5.02
CA ASP A 143 -6.45 -12.57 5.14
C ASP A 143 -5.28 -12.29 6.10
N THR A 144 -4.75 -13.35 6.71
CA THR A 144 -3.50 -13.30 7.48
C THR A 144 -2.32 -13.45 6.52
N LEU A 145 -1.47 -12.43 6.43
CA LEU A 145 -0.30 -12.42 5.56
C LEU A 145 0.90 -13.15 6.17
N ALA A 146 1.15 -12.88 7.45
CA ALA A 146 2.32 -13.41 8.14
C ALA A 146 2.10 -13.46 9.65
N GLN A 147 2.88 -14.31 10.31
CA GLN A 147 2.95 -14.40 11.77
C GLN A 147 4.41 -14.33 12.20
N TRP A 148 4.68 -13.45 13.15
CA TRP A 148 6.01 -13.22 13.72
C TRP A 148 5.99 -13.49 15.21
N TRP A 149 6.99 -14.23 15.68
CA TRP A 149 7.08 -14.70 17.05
C TRP A 149 8.28 -14.09 17.74
N ARG A 150 8.03 -13.56 18.94
CA ARG A 150 9.08 -13.10 19.85
C ARG A 150 9.28 -14.15 20.95
N PRO A 151 10.41 -14.88 20.97
CA PRO A 151 10.62 -15.94 21.96
C PRO A 151 10.97 -15.40 23.35
N ASN A 152 11.72 -14.29 23.43
CA ASN A 152 12.29 -13.70 24.66
C ASN A 152 11.97 -12.20 24.78
N PHE A 153 12.28 -11.57 25.91
CA PHE A 153 12.13 -10.12 26.11
C PHE A 153 13.25 -9.33 25.42
N GLU A 154 13.32 -9.48 24.09
CA GLU A 154 14.31 -8.87 23.20
C GLU A 154 13.60 -8.27 22.00
N THR A 155 14.31 -7.51 21.16
CA THR A 155 13.72 -6.81 20.01
C THR A 155 13.52 -7.69 18.77
N PHE A 156 14.25 -8.79 18.65
CA PHE A 156 14.18 -9.69 17.49
C PHE A 156 12.88 -10.52 17.46
N MET A 157 12.39 -10.78 16.25
CA MET A 157 11.24 -11.66 15.99
C MET A 157 11.57 -12.58 14.82
N TYR A 158 10.90 -13.73 14.79
CA TYR A 158 11.10 -14.75 13.76
C TYR A 158 9.79 -15.02 13.02
N PRO A 159 9.80 -15.26 11.69
CA PRO A 159 8.60 -15.60 10.92
C PRO A 159 8.17 -17.07 11.10
N TYR A 160 8.54 -17.68 12.22
CA TYR A 160 8.22 -19.03 12.67
C TYR A 160 8.45 -19.09 14.19
N LEU A 161 7.87 -20.07 14.88
CA LEU A 161 8.18 -20.33 16.29
C LEU A 161 9.51 -21.10 16.38
N PRO A 162 10.58 -20.56 16.97
CA PRO A 162 11.86 -21.25 17.03
C PRO A 162 11.77 -22.59 17.80
N PRO A 163 12.61 -23.58 17.47
CA PRO A 163 12.61 -24.88 18.15
C PRO A 163 12.74 -24.74 19.67
N HIS A 164 12.07 -25.63 20.41
CA HIS A 164 12.06 -25.70 21.88
C HIS A 164 11.43 -24.49 22.61
N VAL A 165 10.94 -23.47 21.90
CA VAL A 165 10.21 -22.35 22.49
C VAL A 165 8.75 -22.77 22.73
N THR A 166 8.40 -23.05 23.98
CA THR A 166 7.02 -23.40 24.39
C THR A 166 6.21 -22.22 24.91
N ARG A 167 6.88 -21.12 25.27
CA ARG A 167 6.29 -19.93 25.91
C ARG A 167 6.79 -18.62 25.29
N PRO A 168 6.41 -18.31 24.03
CA PRO A 168 6.76 -17.06 23.38
C PRO A 168 6.14 -15.86 24.10
N LYS A 169 6.80 -14.70 24.02
CA LYS A 169 6.39 -13.46 24.72
C LYS A 169 5.41 -12.62 23.91
N GLU A 170 5.49 -12.70 22.58
CA GLU A 170 4.59 -11.98 21.67
C GLU A 170 4.36 -12.80 20.40
N CYS A 171 3.12 -12.84 19.94
CA CYS A 171 2.74 -13.23 18.58
C CYS A 171 2.20 -11.99 17.88
N LYS A 172 2.88 -11.56 16.82
CA LYS A 172 2.44 -10.47 15.95
C LYS A 172 1.92 -11.04 14.65
N LYS A 173 0.70 -10.70 14.26
CA LYS A 173 0.12 -11.07 12.97
C LYS A 173 -0.04 -9.85 12.07
N LEU A 174 0.32 -10.02 10.80
CA LEU A 174 0.08 -9.05 9.75
C LEU A 174 -1.18 -9.47 8.99
N TYR A 175 -2.12 -8.56 8.85
CA TYR A 175 -3.40 -8.78 8.20
C TYR A 175 -3.53 -7.92 6.96
N PHE A 176 -3.98 -8.50 5.86
CA PHE A 176 -4.38 -7.71 4.69
C PHE A 176 -5.75 -7.09 4.94
N ILE A 177 -5.82 -5.76 4.86
CA ILE A 177 -7.04 -4.99 4.99
C ILE A 177 -7.49 -4.56 3.60
N GLN A 178 -8.61 -5.10 3.14
CA GLN A 178 -9.17 -4.71 1.86
C GLN A 178 -9.88 -3.37 2.02
N LEU A 179 -9.36 -2.34 1.34
CA LEU A 179 -9.94 -1.02 1.36
C LEU A 179 -11.20 -0.94 0.46
N PRO A 180 -12.25 -0.22 0.91
CA PRO A 180 -13.39 0.10 0.05
C PRO A 180 -13.01 1.14 -1.01
N LYS A 181 -13.93 1.43 -1.93
CA LYS A 181 -13.71 2.40 -3.03
C LYS A 181 -13.22 3.76 -2.53
N THR A 182 -13.76 4.25 -1.42
CA THR A 182 -13.36 5.50 -0.76
C THR A 182 -13.34 5.27 0.75
N LYS A 183 -12.39 5.88 1.45
CA LYS A 183 -12.33 5.88 2.92
C LYS A 183 -11.60 7.13 3.41
N VAL A 184 -12.04 7.67 4.54
CA VAL A 184 -11.32 8.72 5.24
C VAL A 184 -10.38 8.11 6.27
N LEU A 185 -9.10 8.48 6.23
CA LEU A 185 -8.07 8.02 7.15
C LEU A 185 -7.47 9.23 7.88
N SER A 186 -7.63 9.29 9.19
CA SER A 186 -7.14 10.39 10.03
C SER A 186 -5.93 10.00 10.85
N VAL A 187 -4.83 10.71 10.63
CA VAL A 187 -3.50 10.37 11.17
C VAL A 187 -3.06 11.42 12.18
N PRO A 188 -2.38 11.03 13.29
CA PRO A 188 -1.87 12.00 14.27
C PRO A 188 -0.93 13.03 13.63
N LYS A 189 -0.99 14.31 14.06
CA LYS A 189 -0.15 15.40 13.55
C LYS A 189 1.37 15.16 13.61
N ASN A 190 1.83 14.31 14.53
CA ASN A 190 3.24 13.94 14.67
C ASN A 190 3.67 12.78 13.76
N MET A 191 2.77 12.25 12.94
CA MET A 191 3.03 11.18 12.00
C MET A 191 2.57 11.59 10.60
N LYS A 192 3.18 11.00 9.58
CA LYS A 192 2.74 11.14 8.19
C LYS A 192 2.29 9.79 7.67
N LEU A 193 1.20 9.75 6.92
CA LEU A 193 0.80 8.55 6.19
C LEU A 193 1.38 8.63 4.78
N LEU A 194 2.11 7.61 4.39
CA LEU A 194 2.76 7.51 3.09
C LEU A 194 2.28 6.26 2.37
N ALA A 195 2.14 6.36 1.05
CA ALA A 195 1.96 5.22 0.18
C ALA A 195 3.36 4.78 -0.30
N VAL A 196 3.85 3.65 0.18
CA VAL A 196 5.18 3.14 -0.16
C VAL A 196 5.05 2.03 -1.22
N PRO A 197 5.67 2.17 -2.40
CA PRO A 197 5.60 1.15 -3.45
C PRO A 197 6.32 -0.14 -3.04
N LEU A 198 5.86 -1.28 -3.59
CA LEU A 198 6.46 -2.58 -3.26
C LEU A 198 7.95 -2.67 -3.61
N PHE A 199 8.38 -2.02 -4.69
CA PHE A 199 9.78 -2.02 -5.09
C PHE A 199 10.70 -1.26 -4.12
N GLU A 200 10.17 -0.31 -3.34
CA GLU A 200 10.95 0.41 -2.34
C GLU A 200 11.13 -0.41 -1.05
N LEU A 201 10.14 -1.25 -0.72
CA LEU A 201 10.17 -2.15 0.42
C LEU A 201 11.04 -3.38 0.17
N TYR A 202 11.01 -3.91 -1.05
CA TYR A 202 11.67 -5.15 -1.43
C TYR A 202 13.18 -5.09 -1.18
N ASP A 203 13.68 -6.06 -0.41
CA ASP A 203 15.10 -6.20 -0.04
C ASP A 203 15.72 -4.98 0.66
N ASN A 204 14.90 -4.09 1.24
CA ASN A 204 15.35 -2.85 1.88
C ASN A 204 15.32 -2.90 3.42
N THR A 205 15.88 -3.98 3.96
CA THR A 205 15.84 -4.26 5.41
C THR A 205 16.57 -3.22 6.25
N GLY A 206 17.58 -2.55 5.69
CA GLY A 206 18.31 -1.48 6.37
C GLY A 206 17.45 -0.26 6.70
N ARG A 207 16.45 0.07 5.86
CA ARG A 207 15.55 1.21 6.07
C ARG A 207 14.24 0.82 6.73
N TYR A 208 13.63 -0.29 6.30
CA TYR A 208 12.28 -0.69 6.72
C TYR A 208 12.26 -1.82 7.75
N GLY A 209 13.40 -2.45 8.03
CA GLY A 209 13.48 -3.62 8.88
C GLY A 209 12.93 -4.90 8.21
N PRO A 210 13.20 -6.08 8.80
CA PRO A 210 12.92 -7.37 8.17
C PRO A 210 11.42 -7.64 7.96
N GLN A 211 10.55 -7.12 8.84
CA GLN A 211 9.11 -7.39 8.78
C GLN A 211 8.45 -6.66 7.61
N LEU A 212 8.80 -5.39 7.41
CA LEU A 212 8.19 -4.54 6.39
C LEU A 212 8.78 -4.84 5.01
N SER A 213 10.08 -5.08 4.93
CA SER A 213 10.73 -5.48 3.67
C SER A 213 10.29 -6.85 3.14
N ALA A 214 9.66 -7.67 3.98
CA ALA A 214 9.10 -8.95 3.57
C ALA A 214 7.68 -8.84 2.98
N ILE A 215 7.00 -7.69 3.12
CA ILE A 215 5.63 -7.49 2.62
C ILE A 215 5.48 -7.81 1.13
N PRO A 216 6.40 -7.40 0.23
CA PRO A 216 6.31 -7.77 -1.17
C PRO A 216 6.25 -9.30 -1.41
N HIS A 217 6.95 -10.10 -0.60
CA HIS A 217 6.87 -11.56 -0.69
C HIS A 217 5.46 -12.07 -0.32
N TYR A 218 4.87 -11.54 0.75
CA TYR A 218 3.54 -11.95 1.20
C TYR A 218 2.43 -11.56 0.24
N LEU A 219 2.59 -10.40 -0.41
CA LEU A 219 1.64 -9.87 -1.37
C LEU A 219 1.79 -10.47 -2.77
N SER A 220 2.94 -11.08 -3.09
CA SER A 220 3.21 -11.70 -4.40
C SER A 220 2.24 -12.82 -4.77
N ARG A 221 1.58 -13.43 -3.77
CA ARG A 221 0.58 -14.48 -3.97
C ARG A 221 -0.78 -13.95 -4.41
N TYR A 222 -1.01 -12.64 -4.55
CA TYR A 222 -2.31 -12.12 -4.97
C TYR A 222 -2.29 -11.70 -6.43
N LYS A 223 -3.45 -11.85 -7.07
CA LYS A 223 -3.74 -11.22 -8.35
C LYS A 223 -4.44 -9.89 -8.07
N TRP A 224 -3.95 -8.81 -8.66
CA TRP A 224 -4.46 -7.46 -8.51
C TRP A 224 -5.28 -7.07 -9.73
N GLU A 225 -6.43 -6.45 -9.48
CA GLU A 225 -7.24 -5.71 -10.45
C GLU A 225 -7.16 -4.23 -10.06
N PHE A 226 -6.49 -3.43 -10.89
CA PHE A 226 -6.40 -2.00 -10.71
C PHE A 226 -7.60 -1.34 -11.36
N VAL A 227 -8.24 -0.42 -10.64
CA VAL A 227 -9.35 0.39 -11.16
C VAL A 227 -9.03 1.89 -11.12
N ASP A 228 -9.69 2.69 -11.93
CA ASP A 228 -9.66 4.15 -11.86
C ASP A 228 -10.51 4.69 -10.68
N GLU A 229 -10.61 6.02 -10.56
CA GLU A 229 -11.40 6.71 -9.54
C GLU A 229 -12.88 6.32 -9.57
N GLU A 230 -13.41 5.99 -10.75
CA GLU A 230 -14.81 5.61 -10.97
C GLU A 230 -15.06 4.12 -10.71
N GLY A 231 -14.02 3.31 -10.65
CA GLY A 231 -14.07 1.86 -10.41
C GLY A 231 -14.04 1.03 -11.68
N ASN A 232 -13.72 1.62 -12.84
CA ASN A 232 -13.53 0.90 -14.08
C ASN A 232 -12.14 0.24 -14.08
N VAL A 233 -12.05 -0.97 -14.61
CA VAL A 233 -10.82 -1.75 -14.61
C VAL A 233 -9.83 -1.17 -15.62
N VAL A 234 -8.63 -0.84 -15.14
CA VAL A 234 -7.55 -0.26 -15.94
C VAL A 234 -6.42 -1.26 -16.20
N SER A 235 -6.14 -2.16 -15.25
CA SER A 235 -5.02 -3.11 -15.43
C SER A 235 -5.14 -4.30 -14.49
N TRP A 236 -4.40 -5.36 -14.79
CA TRP A 236 -4.29 -6.55 -13.96
C TRP A 236 -2.82 -6.92 -13.77
N THR A 237 -2.46 -7.45 -12.60
CA THR A 237 -1.15 -8.10 -12.41
C THR A 237 -1.21 -9.26 -11.41
N PRO A 238 -0.55 -10.41 -11.68
CA PRO A 238 0.16 -10.76 -12.90
C PRO A 238 -0.79 -11.17 -14.03
N GLY A 239 -0.58 -10.62 -15.23
CA GLY A 239 -1.18 -11.09 -16.48
C GLY A 239 -2.66 -10.76 -16.71
N ALA A 240 -2.89 -9.80 -17.62
CA ALA A 240 -3.93 -9.80 -18.66
C ALA A 240 -3.58 -8.68 -19.68
N GLU A 241 -4.22 -8.69 -20.86
CA GLU A 241 -4.07 -7.61 -21.86
C GLU A 241 -4.37 -6.26 -21.21
N VAL A 242 -3.38 -5.36 -21.19
CA VAL A 242 -3.61 -3.97 -20.82
C VAL A 242 -4.55 -3.39 -21.88
N ASP A 243 -5.72 -2.88 -21.48
CA ASP A 243 -6.58 -2.16 -22.42
C ASP A 243 -5.74 -0.99 -22.99
N ALA A 244 -5.57 -0.96 -24.31
CA ALA A 244 -4.73 0.03 -25.00
C ALA A 244 -5.18 1.48 -24.74
N LYS A 245 -6.37 1.68 -24.16
CA LYS A 245 -6.90 2.98 -23.72
C LYS A 245 -6.34 3.46 -22.39
N VAL A 246 -5.68 2.59 -21.61
CA VAL A 246 -5.19 2.90 -20.27
C VAL A 246 -3.81 3.57 -20.40
N GLN A 247 -3.81 4.89 -20.42
CA GLN A 247 -2.59 5.69 -20.37
C GLN A 247 -2.11 5.84 -18.92
N THR A 248 -0.89 5.40 -18.64
CA THR A 248 -0.22 5.71 -17.37
C THR A 248 -0.04 7.22 -17.28
N LYS A 249 -0.72 7.88 -16.35
CA LYS A 249 -0.54 9.33 -16.13
C LYS A 249 0.85 9.55 -15.53
N ILE A 250 1.82 9.99 -16.31
CA ILE A 250 3.17 10.29 -15.81
C ILE A 250 3.13 11.69 -15.20
N LEU A 251 3.20 11.82 -13.87
CA LEU A 251 3.29 13.09 -13.15
C LEU A 251 4.75 13.49 -12.86
N ALA A 252 5.64 13.34 -13.84
CA ALA A 252 6.98 13.92 -13.79
C ALA A 252 6.97 15.20 -14.63
N GLY A 253 7.24 16.34 -13.98
CA GLY A 253 7.15 17.68 -14.56
C GLY A 253 7.93 17.85 -15.88
N GLY A 254 7.30 18.55 -16.81
CA GLY A 254 7.86 18.95 -18.10
C GLY A 254 6.76 19.55 -18.98
N ASP A 255 6.68 20.87 -18.95
CA ASP A 255 6.14 21.82 -19.94
C ASP A 255 4.74 21.60 -20.54
N GLU A 256 3.90 22.60 -20.31
CA GLU A 256 2.67 22.87 -21.05
C GLU A 256 2.98 23.08 -22.54
N GLU A 257 2.90 22.02 -23.34
CA GLU A 257 2.59 22.19 -24.76
C GLU A 257 1.07 22.25 -24.92
N MET A 258 0.56 23.49 -24.85
CA MET A 258 -0.77 23.83 -25.36
C MET A 258 -0.86 23.46 -26.84
N GLN A 259 -1.58 22.39 -27.16
CA GLN A 259 -2.17 22.21 -28.48
C GLN A 259 -3.57 22.83 -28.50
N GLN A 260 -3.66 24.04 -29.05
CA GLN A 260 -4.85 24.68 -29.64
C GLN A 260 -4.31 25.70 -30.64
N GLU A 261 -4.81 25.91 -31.84
CA GLU A 261 -5.93 25.38 -32.60
C GLU A 261 -5.65 25.88 -34.02
N ASP A 262 -5.70 25.00 -35.03
CA ASP A 262 -5.63 25.43 -36.43
C ASP A 262 -6.97 26.09 -36.81
N THR A 263 -7.08 27.40 -36.53
CA THR A 263 -8.16 28.23 -37.08
C THR A 263 -7.70 28.94 -38.34
N ASN A 264 -8.26 28.48 -39.45
CA ASN A 264 -8.48 29.17 -40.71
C ASN A 264 -8.32 30.71 -40.69
N GLY A 265 -7.52 31.20 -41.65
CA GLY A 265 -7.88 32.37 -42.43
C GLY A 265 -6.93 33.56 -42.37
N VAL A 266 -5.92 33.57 -43.25
CA VAL A 266 -5.45 34.84 -43.84
C VAL A 266 -5.26 34.65 -45.35
N LYS A 267 -6.09 35.38 -46.09
CA LYS A 267 -6.05 35.60 -47.53
C LYS A 267 -4.65 36.05 -47.97
N LYS A 268 -4.06 35.34 -48.94
CA LYS A 268 -3.05 35.92 -49.82
C LYS A 268 -3.69 36.14 -51.18
N ASP A 269 -3.93 37.41 -51.48
CA ASP A 269 -4.20 37.89 -52.82
C ASP A 269 -3.08 37.43 -53.75
N THR A 270 -3.43 36.71 -54.81
CA THR A 270 -2.59 36.59 -55.99
C THR A 270 -3.47 36.91 -57.17
N ALA A 271 -3.36 38.16 -57.62
CA ALA A 271 -3.98 38.64 -58.82
C ALA A 271 -3.43 37.89 -60.05
N ALA A 272 -4.35 37.59 -60.95
CA ALA A 272 -4.14 36.96 -62.24
C ALA A 272 -3.12 37.73 -63.10
N ASN A 273 -2.35 37.00 -63.89
CA ASN A 273 -2.23 37.36 -65.29
C ASN A 273 -2.13 36.12 -66.18
N ILE A 274 -2.80 36.23 -67.31
CA ILE A 274 -3.28 35.20 -68.21
C ILE A 274 -2.42 35.27 -69.48
N ASP A 275 -2.08 34.10 -70.02
CA ASP A 275 -1.72 33.71 -71.40
C ASP A 275 -1.00 34.67 -72.36
N GLY A 276 -0.01 34.09 -73.07
CA GLY A 276 0.42 34.62 -74.37
C GLY A 276 1.64 33.93 -74.99
N GLN A 277 1.37 32.82 -75.70
CA GLN A 277 2.16 32.18 -76.78
C GLN A 277 3.49 31.50 -76.46
#